data_AF-A0A954M245-F1
#
_entry.id   AF-A0A954M245-F1
#
_cell.length_a   1.000
_cell.length_b   1.000
_cell.length_c   1.000
_cell.angle_alpha   90.00
_cell.angle_beta   90.00
_cell.angle_gamma   90.00
#
_symmetry.space_group_name_H-M   'P 1'
#
loop_
_entity.id
_entity.type
_entity.pdbx_description
1 polymer ?
#
loop_
_entity_poly.entity_id
_entity_poly.type
_entity_poly.pdbx_seq_one_letter_code
_entity_poly.pdbx_strand_id
1 'polypeptide(L)' 'MRSAFTLEKNRGRVERRTLSASTQDVAWADWPGLGQFLRLERSVTVHGETPTTVQYAITSLSPDRASPERLLDLWRGR' A
#
# COMPACT_ATOMS: atom_id res chain seq x y z
N MET A 1 10.54 6.36 -5.41
CA MET A 1 9.29 5.80 -4.86
C MET A 1 8.45 5.22 -6.00
N ARG A 2 7.92 4.00 -5.86
CA ARG A 2 7.03 3.36 -6.85
C ARG A 2 5.64 3.21 -6.23
N SER A 3 4.58 3.22 -7.04
CA SER A 3 3.22 3.04 -6.55
C SER A 3 2.35 2.23 -7.49
N ALA A 4 1.30 1.66 -6.94
CA ALA A 4 0.23 1.00 -7.66
C ALA A 4 -1.11 1.29 -6.98
N PHE A 5 -2.21 1.01 -7.66
CA PHE A 5 -3.53 1.11 -7.06
C PHE A 5 -4.47 0.00 -7.53
N THR A 6 -5.46 -0.32 -6.70
CA THR A 6 -6.64 -1.09 -7.11
C THR A 6 -7.88 -0.22 -7.02
N LEU A 7 -8.87 -0.52 -7.86
CA LEU A 7 -10.20 0.08 -7.83
C LEU A 7 -11.24 -1.04 -7.86
N GLU A 8 -12.02 -1.14 -6.79
CA GLU A 8 -13.09 -2.11 -6.66
C GLU A 8 -14.43 -1.38 -6.62
N LYS A 9 -15.40 -1.86 -7.41
CA LYS A 9 -16.76 -1.33 -7.42
C LYS A 9 -17.71 -2.44 -7.01
N ASN A 10 -18.56 -2.16 -6.02
CA ASN A 10 -19.57 -3.10 -5.55
C ASN A 10 -20.84 -2.32 -5.19
N ARG A 11 -21.97 -2.59 -5.85
CA ARG A 11 -23.32 -2.03 -5.61
C ARG A 11 -23.38 -0.83 -4.64
N GLY A 12 -23.04 0.37 -5.13
CA GLY A 12 -23.11 1.62 -4.37
C GLY A 12 -21.87 2.00 -3.54
N ARG A 13 -20.85 1.14 -3.54
CA ARG A 13 -19.54 1.31 -2.91
C ARG A 13 -18.43 1.32 -3.96
N VAL A 14 -17.51 2.27 -3.84
CA VAL A 14 -16.27 2.31 -4.62
C VAL A 14 -15.10 2.34 -3.64
N GLU A 15 -14.21 1.36 -3.70
CA GLU A 15 -12.97 1.36 -2.92
C GLU A 15 -11.78 1.59 -3.84
N ARG A 16 -10.94 2.55 -3.46
CA ARG A 16 -9.61 2.75 -4.05
C ARG A 16 -8.56 2.48 -2.99
N ARG A 17 -7.59 1.64 -3.34
CA ARG A 17 -6.39 1.40 -2.51
C ARG A 17 -5.17 1.85 -3.31
N THR A 18 -4.39 2.79 -2.80
CA THR A 18 -3.14 3.23 -3.41
C THR A 18 -2.00 2.83 -2.48
N LEU A 19 -1.04 2.05 -2.96
CA LEU A 19 0.16 1.69 -2.20
C LEU A 19 1.37 2.36 -2.81
N SER A 20 2.13 3.05 -1.98
CA SER A 20 3.45 3.60 -2.30
C SER A 20 4.52 2.81 -1.57
N ALA A 21 5.57 2.42 -2.29
CA ALA A 21 6.72 1.70 -1.76
C ALA A 21 8.02 2.49 -2.05
N SER A 22 8.88 2.58 -1.05
CA SER A 22 10.16 3.27 -1.12
C SER A 22 11.27 2.43 -0.51
N THR A 23 12.43 2.43 -1.16
CA THR A 23 13.69 1.93 -0.59
C THR A 23 14.57 3.05 -0.06
N GLN A 24 14.08 4.30 -0.13
CA GLN A 24 14.77 5.43 0.46
C GLN A 24 14.95 5.16 1.96
N ASP A 25 16.12 5.48 2.47
CA ASP A 25 16.45 5.35 3.88
C ASP A 25 16.54 3.92 4.44
N VAL A 26 16.34 2.89 3.60
CA VAL A 26 16.52 1.49 4.03
C VAL A 26 17.95 1.22 4.47
N ALA A 27 18.94 1.76 3.76
CA ALA A 27 20.36 1.60 4.10
C ALA A 27 20.77 2.34 5.38
N TRP A 28 20.01 3.36 5.80
CA TRP A 28 20.31 4.16 7.00
C TRP A 28 19.49 3.72 8.22
N ALA A 29 18.40 2.97 8.04
CA ALA A 29 17.46 2.63 9.10
C ALA A 29 17.97 1.58 10.12
N ASP A 30 19.18 1.04 9.94
CA ASP A 30 19.82 0.01 10.79
C ASP A 30 18.86 -1.13 11.24
N TRP A 31 17.88 -1.45 10.40
CA TRP A 31 16.86 -2.44 10.71
C TRP A 31 17.16 -3.74 9.93
N PRO A 32 17.49 -4.84 10.62
CA PRO A 32 17.84 -6.09 9.95
C PRO A 32 16.72 -6.60 9.05
N GLY A 33 17.06 -6.81 7.78
CA GLY A 33 16.12 -7.36 6.80
C GLY A 33 15.04 -6.38 6.34
N LEU A 34 15.18 -5.07 6.57
CA LEU A 34 14.31 -4.07 5.96
C LEU A 34 14.52 -4.05 4.44
N GLY A 35 13.44 -4.27 3.68
CA GLY A 35 13.44 -4.24 2.23
C GLY A 35 12.80 -2.98 1.66
N GLN A 36 11.62 -2.60 2.16
CA GLN A 36 10.86 -1.44 1.67
C GLN A 36 10.02 -0.79 2.79
N PHE A 37 9.91 0.53 2.76
CA PHE A 37 8.91 1.33 3.48
C PHE A 37 7.64 1.46 2.64
N LEU A 38 6.48 1.31 3.27
CA LEU A 38 5.19 1.27 2.60
C LEU A 38 4.22 2.28 3.20
N ARG A 39 3.42 2.91 2.33
CA ARG A 39 2.27 3.76 2.67
C ARG A 39 1.06 3.29 1.87
N LEU A 40 0.01 2.88 2.57
CA LEU A 40 -1.27 2.46 1.99
C LEU A 40 -2.33 3.51 2.28
N GLU A 41 -2.86 4.11 1.23
CA GLU A 41 -4.04 4.96 1.29
C GLU A 41 -5.26 4.18 0.83
N ARG A 42 -6.32 4.21 1.63
CA ARG A 42 -7.60 3.56 1.31
C ARG A 42 -8.70 4.59 1.37
N SER A 43 -9.36 4.83 0.24
CA SER A 43 -10.55 5.68 0.14
C SER A 43 -11.75 4.81 -0.20
N VAL A 44 -12.83 4.94 0.57
CA VAL A 44 -14.05 4.16 0.36
C VAL A 44 -15.22 5.12 0.17
N THR A 45 -15.76 5.19 -1.03
CA THR A 45 -16.94 5.99 -1.34
C THR A 45 -18.21 5.20 -1.12
N VAL A 46 -19.12 5.67 -0.25
CA VAL A 46 -20.45 5.09 0.00
C VAL A 46 -21.43 6.25 0.17
N HIS A 47 -22.57 6.22 -0.54
CA HIS A 47 -23.59 7.29 -0.49
C HIS A 47 -23.04 8.72 -0.71
N GLY A 48 -21.98 8.87 -1.52
CA GLY A 48 -21.36 10.17 -1.81
C GLY A 48 -20.29 10.61 -0.80
N GLU A 49 -20.21 9.97 0.36
CA GLU A 49 -19.14 10.21 1.34
C GLU A 49 -17.92 9.38 0.99
N THR A 50 -16.71 9.94 1.14
CA THR A 50 -15.45 9.26 0.82
C THR A 50 -14.44 9.36 1.98
N PRO A 51 -14.64 8.61 3.08
CA PRO A 51 -13.62 8.46 4.11
C PRO A 51 -12.31 7.91 3.53
N THR A 52 -11.20 8.47 4.01
CA THR A 52 -9.84 8.03 3.65
C THR A 52 -9.05 7.65 4.89
N THR A 53 -8.35 6.53 4.83
CA THR A 53 -7.45 6.04 5.89
C THR A 53 -6.05 5.85 5.32
N VAL A 54 -5.03 6.21 6.10
CA VAL A 54 -3.62 6.01 5.77
C VAL A 54 -3.00 5.04 6.76
N GLN A 55 -2.32 4.01 6.25
CA GLN A 55 -1.56 3.04 7.04
C GLN A 55 -0.10 3.03 6.57
N TYR A 56 0.82 2.82 7.49
CA TYR A 56 2.24 2.67 7.22
C TYR A 56 2.71 1.29 7.63
N ALA A 57 3.66 0.73 6.87
CA ALA A 57 4.28 -0.55 7.18
C ALA A 57 5.71 -0.61 6.65
N ILE A 58 6.45 -1.60 7.10
CA ILE A 58 7.71 -2.02 6.51
C ILE A 58 7.63 -3.48 6.09
N THR A 59 8.43 -3.88 5.12
CA THR A 59 8.51 -5.27 4.67
C THR A 59 9.96 -5.66 4.39
N SER A 60 10.28 -6.94 4.55
CA SER A 60 11.56 -7.52 4.17
C SER A 60 11.67 -7.90 2.69
N LEU A 61 10.57 -7.79 1.94
CA LEU A 61 10.57 -8.05 0.51
C LEU A 61 11.26 -6.89 -0.22
N SER A 62 12.30 -7.20 -1.01
CA SER A 62 12.92 -6.21 -1.91
C SER A 62 11.98 -5.86 -3.07
N PRO A 63 12.21 -4.74 -3.78
CA PRO A 63 11.42 -4.36 -4.95
C PRO A 63 11.37 -5.44 -6.05
N ASP A 64 12.42 -6.27 -6.16
CA ASP A 64 12.49 -7.38 -7.12
C ASP A 64 11.61 -8.56 -6.70
N ARG A 65 11.42 -8.77 -5.40
CA ARG A 65 10.57 -9.84 -4.86
C ARG A 65 9.11 -9.43 -4.78
N ALA A 66 8.83 -8.15 -4.55
CA ALA A 66 7.48 -7.62 -4.48
C ALA A 66 7.41 -6.17 -4.96
N SER A 67 6.79 -6.00 -6.13
CA SER A 67 6.40 -4.70 -6.67
C SER A 67 5.21 -4.13 -5.88
N PRO A 68 4.87 -2.83 -6.03
CA PRO A 68 3.70 -2.24 -5.37
C PRO A 68 2.38 -2.99 -5.63
N GLU A 69 2.19 -3.54 -6.84
CA GLU A 69 1.03 -4.36 -7.20
C GLU A 69 1.00 -5.65 -6.37
N ARG A 70 2.15 -6.36 -6.29
CA ARG A 70 2.26 -7.58 -5.49
C ARG A 70 2.08 -7.31 -4.00
N LEU A 71 2.58 -6.18 -3.53
CA LEU A 71 2.41 -5.73 -2.14
C LEU A 71 0.95 -5.40 -1.82
N LEU A 72 0.19 -4.81 -2.75
CA LEU A 72 -1.26 -4.61 -2.60
C LEU A 72 -2.00 -5.94 -2.43
N ASP A 73 -1.62 -6.95 -3.19
CA ASP A 73 -2.22 -8.29 -3.10
C ASP A 73 -1.87 -9.02 -1.80
N LEU A 74 -0.64 -8.85 -1.31
CA LEU A 74 -0.21 -9.43 -0.03
C LEU A 74 -0.83 -8.69 1.17
N TRP A 75 -0.95 -7.38 1.07
CA TRP A 75 -1.53 -6.52 2.11
C TRP A 75 -3.04 -6.38 1.97
N ARG A 76 -3.73 -7.53 1.97
CA ARG A 76 -5.19 -7.61 2.09
C ARG A 76 -5.55 -7.67 3.57
N GLY A 77 -5.96 -6.53 4.12
CA GLY A 77 -6.59 -6.47 5.44
C GLY A 77 -7.90 -7.24 5.40
N ARG A 78 -8.05 -8.25 6.27
CA ARG A 78 -9.29 -8.99 6.46
C ARG A 78 -10.22 -8.23 7.39
#